data_AF-A0A162A0Z5-F1
#
_entry.id   AF-A0A162A0Z5-F1
#
_cell.length_a   1.000
_cell.length_b   1.000
_cell.length_c   1.000
_cell.angle_alpha   90.00
_cell.angle_beta   90.00
_cell.angle_gamma   90.00
#
_symmetry.space_group_name_H-M   'P 1'
#
loop_
_entity.id
_entity.type
_entity.pdbx_description
1 polymer ?
#
loop_
_entity_poly.entity_id
_entity_poly.type
_entity_poly.pdbx_seq_one_letter_code
_entity_poly.pdbx_strand_id
1 'polypeptide(L)'
;MSIRRGVGGLAKRLETCYPFLNSYLRPTTAVTTTTTTHLPGEHSISPTYFDDSRSAFSWIFLAAPSVLFLGVNSTTVLAEDVSVGLKSEDEISSETISGLRKIEDGSVVSNIHTSKWRVFTDTGRDRFMQGKMEDAERLFQAAIQEAKEGFGERDPHVASACNNLAELYRVQKVFDKAEPLYLEAVKVLEESLGLEDIRVGAALHNLGQFYLVQQKLDKACVSYERALKIKRRVLGEGHTDYADTMYHLGTVLHLLGKGKDSEALIQDSIRILEDNGQGESVICIRRLRYLAQIYIKSSRAEAAMNIQRKILQKMELTKGWNSLETVIAAEGLALTLQSVGSSREAQELFERCLHARKMLLSKDHIQFV
;
A
#
# COMPACT_ATOMS: atom_id res chain seq x y z
N MET A 1 -16.69 -64.90 8.49
CA MET A 1 -15.62 -64.71 9.47
C MET A 1 -15.50 -63.23 9.78
N SER A 2 -15.71 -62.88 11.04
CA SER A 2 -15.62 -61.55 11.65
C SER A 2 -14.19 -61.03 11.65
N ILE A 3 -13.95 -59.70 11.54
CA ILE A 3 -13.21 -58.88 12.53
C ILE A 3 -13.66 -57.40 12.41
N ARG A 4 -14.14 -56.85 13.55
CA ARG A 4 -14.34 -55.43 13.90
C ARG A 4 -13.00 -54.76 14.29
N ARG A 5 -12.98 -53.41 14.23
CA ARG A 5 -12.12 -52.40 14.91
C ARG A 5 -11.23 -51.63 13.91
N GLY A 6 -11.09 -50.31 13.95
CA GLY A 6 -11.54 -49.34 14.93
C GLY A 6 -11.48 -47.91 14.36
N VAL A 7 -12.50 -47.14 14.70
CA VAL A 7 -12.55 -45.68 14.63
C VAL A 7 -11.79 -45.15 15.84
N GLY A 8 -10.76 -44.35 15.63
CA GLY A 8 -9.99 -43.72 16.72
C GLY A 8 -8.51 -43.62 16.39
N GLY A 9 -8.11 -42.58 15.65
CA GLY A 9 -6.67 -42.35 15.41
C GLY A 9 -6.30 -41.38 14.30
N LEU A 10 -7.02 -40.26 14.10
CA LEU A 10 -6.55 -39.19 13.19
C LEU A 10 -6.71 -37.77 13.74
N ALA A 11 -7.26 -37.60 14.96
CA ALA A 11 -7.41 -36.30 15.62
C ALA A 11 -6.24 -35.93 16.55
N LYS A 12 -5.02 -36.44 16.31
CA LYS A 12 -3.88 -36.17 17.22
C LYS A 12 -2.49 -36.11 16.57
N ARG A 13 -2.38 -35.55 15.35
CA ARG A 13 -1.08 -35.28 14.69
C ARG A 13 -1.03 -33.98 13.87
N LEU A 14 -1.74 -32.94 14.29
CA LEU A 14 -1.61 -31.58 13.72
C LEU A 14 -1.41 -30.47 14.79
N GLU A 15 -1.00 -30.83 16.00
CA GLU A 15 -0.49 -29.87 16.99
C GLU A 15 1.02 -30.04 17.10
N THR A 16 1.78 -29.51 16.14
CA THR A 16 3.17 -29.09 16.30
C THR A 16 3.62 -28.42 14.99
N CYS A 17 3.40 -27.11 14.89
CA CYS A 17 4.28 -26.12 14.23
C CYS A 17 3.58 -24.75 14.26
N TYR A 18 4.25 -23.75 14.85
CA TYR A 18 3.88 -22.34 15.08
C TYR A 18 3.12 -22.00 16.38
N PRO A 19 3.86 -21.64 17.46
CA PRO A 19 3.33 -20.84 18.56
C PRO A 19 3.40 -19.33 18.22
N PHE A 20 2.56 -18.53 18.89
CA PHE A 20 2.40 -17.06 18.82
C PHE A 20 1.42 -16.50 17.78
N LEU A 21 0.12 -16.69 18.07
CA LEU A 21 -0.93 -15.69 17.85
C LEU A 21 -2.19 -16.12 18.61
N ASN A 22 -2.15 -16.00 19.94
CA ASN A 22 -3.37 -16.10 20.74
C ASN A 22 -3.26 -15.28 22.05
N SER A 23 -3.37 -13.97 21.90
CA SER A 23 -3.76 -13.07 22.97
C SER A 23 -4.42 -11.86 22.33
N TYR A 24 -5.47 -11.35 22.98
CA TYR A 24 -6.35 -10.26 22.53
C TYR A 24 -7.53 -10.71 21.67
N LEU A 25 -8.51 -11.33 22.33
CA LEU A 25 -9.94 -11.02 22.21
C LEU A 25 -10.67 -11.78 23.33
N ARG A 26 -10.66 -11.23 24.55
CA ARG A 26 -11.63 -11.56 25.59
C ARG A 26 -12.67 -10.44 25.62
N PRO A 27 -13.96 -10.71 25.34
CA PRO A 27 -15.03 -9.81 25.73
C PRO A 27 -15.29 -10.00 27.23
N THR A 28 -15.14 -8.92 27.99
CA THR A 28 -15.52 -8.84 29.41
C THR A 28 -17.05 -8.85 29.48
N THR A 29 -17.63 -9.91 30.00
CA THR A 29 -19.07 -9.98 30.29
C THR A 29 -19.36 -9.24 31.60
N ALA A 30 -20.22 -8.23 31.51
CA ALA A 30 -20.80 -7.58 32.66
C ALA A 30 -21.84 -8.51 33.31
N VAL A 31 -21.69 -8.69 34.62
CA VAL A 31 -22.62 -9.40 35.49
C VAL A 31 -23.83 -8.49 35.74
N THR A 32 -25.04 -8.94 35.41
CA THR A 32 -26.26 -8.41 36.02
C THR A 32 -27.18 -9.58 36.32
N THR A 33 -27.42 -9.76 37.61
CA THR A 33 -28.29 -10.74 38.23
C THR A 33 -29.76 -10.34 38.01
N THR A 34 -30.57 -11.26 37.49
CA THR A 34 -32.03 -11.17 37.62
C THR A 34 -32.62 -12.52 37.98
N THR A 35 -33.31 -12.49 39.12
CA THR A 35 -33.96 -13.57 39.86
C THR A 35 -35.16 -14.16 39.13
N THR A 36 -35.34 -15.47 39.31
CA THR A 36 -36.37 -16.36 38.77
C THR A 36 -37.76 -16.15 39.40
N THR A 37 -38.83 -16.22 38.61
CA THR A 37 -40.19 -16.60 39.06
C THR A 37 -40.95 -17.43 38.00
N HIS A 38 -41.17 -18.70 38.35
CA HIS A 38 -42.21 -19.71 38.01
C HIS A 38 -43.24 -19.57 36.84
N LEU A 39 -43.23 -20.62 35.97
CA LEU A 39 -44.31 -21.57 35.49
C LEU A 39 -45.67 -21.08 34.92
N PRO A 40 -46.50 -21.94 34.24
CA PRO A 40 -46.26 -22.95 33.18
C PRO A 40 -47.38 -23.00 32.07
N GLY A 41 -47.25 -23.90 31.09
CA GLY A 41 -48.35 -24.35 30.19
C GLY A 41 -47.82 -25.01 28.90
N GLU A 42 -47.64 -26.34 28.86
CA GLU A 42 -48.54 -27.33 28.25
C GLU A 42 -48.77 -27.18 26.73
N HIS A 43 -48.16 -28.04 25.90
CA HIS A 43 -48.82 -29.21 25.29
C HIS A 43 -47.93 -29.92 24.26
N SER A 44 -47.91 -31.23 24.39
CA SER A 44 -47.40 -32.28 23.49
C SER A 44 -48.04 -32.28 22.10
N ILE A 45 -47.31 -32.76 21.08
CA ILE A 45 -47.67 -33.91 20.20
C ILE A 45 -46.58 -34.09 19.13
N SER A 46 -46.16 -35.34 18.96
CA SER A 46 -45.40 -35.92 17.84
C SER A 46 -46.21 -37.14 17.33
N PRO A 47 -45.84 -37.91 16.28
CA PRO A 47 -45.08 -37.64 15.03
C PRO A 47 -45.84 -38.21 13.78
N THR A 48 -45.14 -38.32 12.65
CA THR A 48 -45.37 -39.19 11.45
C THR A 48 -46.04 -38.56 10.23
N TYR A 49 -45.29 -38.43 9.12
CA TYR A 49 -45.37 -39.38 7.99
C TYR A 49 -44.18 -39.18 7.03
N PHE A 50 -43.66 -40.31 6.54
CA PHE A 50 -42.66 -40.47 5.49
C PHE A 50 -43.11 -39.84 4.16
N ASP A 51 -42.21 -39.20 3.41
CA ASP A 51 -41.87 -39.69 2.07
C ASP A 51 -40.49 -39.17 1.60
N ASP A 52 -39.81 -40.06 0.89
CA ASP A 52 -38.43 -40.08 0.47
C ASP A 52 -38.32 -39.49 -0.95
N SER A 53 -37.66 -38.35 -1.13
CA SER A 53 -37.05 -38.06 -2.43
C SER A 53 -35.79 -37.20 -2.31
N ARG A 54 -34.70 -37.88 -2.65
CA ARG A 54 -33.38 -37.40 -3.07
C ARG A 54 -33.40 -36.01 -3.73
N SER A 55 -32.72 -35.04 -3.11
CA SER A 55 -31.74 -34.22 -3.84
C SER A 55 -30.78 -33.61 -2.84
N ALA A 56 -29.53 -34.07 -2.88
CA ALA A 56 -28.41 -33.51 -2.15
C ALA A 56 -28.11 -32.09 -2.68
N PHE A 57 -28.76 -31.08 -2.11
CA PHE A 57 -28.32 -29.69 -2.24
C PHE A 57 -27.21 -29.46 -1.22
N SER A 58 -25.98 -29.77 -1.61
CA SER A 58 -24.78 -29.30 -0.93
C SER A 58 -24.78 -27.78 -0.96
N TRP A 59 -24.99 -27.18 0.20
CA TRP A 59 -24.77 -25.76 0.44
C TRP A 59 -23.28 -25.47 0.23
N ILE A 60 -22.90 -24.96 -0.94
CA ILE A 60 -21.57 -24.38 -1.15
C ILE A 60 -21.58 -23.05 -0.41
N PHE A 61 -20.97 -23.04 0.77
CA PHE A 61 -20.62 -21.82 1.48
C PHE A 61 -19.68 -20.99 0.59
N LEU A 62 -20.20 -19.91 0.01
CA LEU A 62 -19.41 -18.82 -0.56
C LEU A 62 -18.73 -18.06 0.58
N ALA A 63 -17.65 -18.63 1.10
CA ALA A 63 -16.71 -17.90 1.95
C ALA A 63 -15.81 -17.04 1.04
N ALA A 64 -16.31 -15.87 0.64
CA ALA A 64 -15.46 -14.84 0.06
C ALA A 64 -14.50 -14.34 1.14
N PRO A 65 -13.17 -14.39 0.95
CA PRO A 65 -12.28 -13.64 1.82
C PRO A 65 -12.47 -12.16 1.48
N SER A 66 -13.28 -11.45 2.26
CA SER A 66 -13.25 -9.99 2.36
C SER A 66 -11.96 -9.56 3.05
N VAL A 67 -10.82 -9.81 2.41
CA VAL A 67 -9.56 -9.19 2.80
C VAL A 67 -9.54 -7.80 2.18
N LEU A 68 -9.93 -6.84 3.01
CA LEU A 68 -9.57 -5.43 2.85
C LEU A 68 -8.04 -5.33 2.89
N PHE A 69 -7.38 -5.62 1.77
CA PHE A 69 -6.03 -5.13 1.53
C PHE A 69 -6.15 -3.63 1.36
N LEU A 70 -6.20 -2.89 2.47
CA LEU A 70 -5.63 -1.55 2.51
C LEU A 70 -4.20 -1.75 1.98
N GLY A 71 -3.99 -1.36 0.74
CA GLY A 71 -2.70 -1.47 0.09
C GLY A 71 -1.66 -0.91 1.04
N VAL A 72 -0.78 -1.78 1.54
CA VAL A 72 0.41 -1.37 2.27
C VAL A 72 1.15 -0.47 1.29
N ASN A 73 1.08 0.83 1.54
CA ASN A 73 1.91 1.80 0.83
C ASN A 73 3.32 1.57 1.37
N SER A 74 4.04 0.61 0.81
CA SER A 74 5.44 0.31 1.15
C SER A 74 6.42 1.27 0.45
N THR A 75 5.93 2.31 -0.21
CA THR A 75 6.77 3.45 -0.59
C THR A 75 7.00 4.31 0.64
N THR A 76 8.03 3.97 1.42
CA THR A 76 8.67 4.90 2.33
C THR A 76 9.39 5.94 1.47
N VAL A 77 8.76 7.08 1.23
CA VAL A 77 9.39 8.21 0.54
C VAL A 77 10.24 8.95 1.57
N LEU A 78 11.48 8.47 1.75
CA LEU A 78 12.50 9.22 2.48
C LEU A 78 12.92 10.42 1.63
N ALA A 79 13.31 11.51 2.27
CA ALA A 79 13.78 12.67 1.53
C ALA A 79 15.09 12.34 0.78
N GLU A 80 15.07 12.41 -0.55
CA GLU A 80 16.26 12.31 -1.40
C GLU A 80 17.03 13.63 -1.37
N ASP A 81 18.37 13.56 -1.36
CA ASP A 81 19.24 14.72 -1.52
C ASP A 81 19.19 15.16 -2.99
N VAL A 82 18.80 16.41 -3.26
CA VAL A 82 18.83 16.96 -4.62
C VAL A 82 19.99 17.95 -4.73
N SER A 83 21.12 17.46 -5.25
CA SER A 83 22.11 18.33 -5.89
C SER A 83 21.48 18.92 -7.16
N VAL A 84 21.73 20.21 -7.39
CA VAL A 84 21.20 20.95 -8.54
C VAL A 84 21.74 20.34 -9.83
N GLY A 85 20.90 19.62 -10.58
CA GLY A 85 21.25 19.06 -11.88
C GLY A 85 21.34 20.13 -12.96
N LEU A 86 22.55 20.44 -13.41
CA LEU A 86 22.78 21.05 -14.72
C LEU A 86 22.90 19.93 -15.77
N LYS A 87 22.18 20.10 -16.88
CA LYS A 87 22.25 19.21 -18.05
C LYS A 87 23.63 19.32 -18.73
N SER A 88 24.21 18.18 -19.09
CA SER A 88 24.94 18.00 -20.36
C SER A 88 25.08 16.53 -20.70
N GLU A 89 24.78 16.20 -21.96
CA GLU A 89 25.04 14.94 -22.65
C GLU A 89 26.56 14.71 -22.78
N ASP A 90 27.03 13.48 -22.56
CA ASP A 90 27.76 12.66 -23.53
C ASP A 90 28.36 11.40 -22.87
N GLU A 91 28.32 10.28 -23.61
CA GLU A 91 28.89 8.97 -23.29
C GLU A 91 30.41 9.03 -23.11
N ILE A 92 30.97 8.26 -22.16
CA ILE A 92 32.19 7.45 -22.33
C ILE A 92 32.25 6.35 -21.25
N SER A 93 32.72 5.20 -21.71
CA SER A 93 32.88 3.88 -21.11
C SER A 93 33.70 3.76 -19.80
N SER A 94 33.30 2.79 -18.98
CA SER A 94 34.11 1.83 -18.20
C SER A 94 35.64 2.00 -18.20
N GLU A 95 36.19 2.41 -17.05
CA GLU A 95 37.25 1.75 -16.26
C GLU A 95 37.99 2.77 -15.37
N THR A 96 38.04 2.46 -14.07
CA THR A 96 39.03 2.85 -13.06
C THR A 96 39.68 4.25 -13.17
N ILE A 97 39.17 5.21 -12.40
CA ILE A 97 40.00 6.32 -11.88
C ILE A 97 39.76 6.45 -10.37
N SER A 98 40.68 5.85 -9.62
CA SER A 98 41.04 6.25 -8.27
C SER A 98 41.44 7.73 -8.24
N GLY A 99 40.83 8.52 -7.36
CA GLY A 99 41.18 9.93 -7.21
C GLY A 99 40.01 10.74 -6.65
N LEU A 100 39.83 10.70 -5.33
CA LEU A 100 39.05 11.70 -4.62
C LEU A 100 39.58 13.10 -4.97
N ARG A 101 38.82 13.86 -5.76
CA ARG A 101 38.97 15.31 -5.84
C ARG A 101 37.68 15.95 -5.38
N LYS A 102 37.76 16.53 -4.18
CA LYS A 102 36.77 17.42 -3.58
C LYS A 102 36.52 18.57 -4.57
N ILE A 103 35.38 18.56 -5.25
CA ILE A 103 34.89 19.74 -5.93
C ILE A 103 34.18 20.55 -4.85
N GLU A 104 34.90 21.50 -4.26
CA GLU A 104 34.31 22.56 -3.43
C GLU A 104 33.54 23.50 -4.37
N ASP A 105 32.31 23.14 -4.69
CA ASP A 105 31.34 24.13 -5.17
C ASP A 105 30.89 24.91 -3.92
N GLY A 106 31.17 26.21 -3.89
CA GLY A 106 31.07 27.09 -2.72
C GLY A 106 29.65 27.35 -2.19
N SER A 107 28.72 26.40 -2.37
CA SER A 107 27.31 26.46 -2.00
C SER A 107 27.00 25.76 -0.66
N VAL A 108 27.95 25.01 -0.09
CA VAL A 108 27.80 24.36 1.21
C VAL A 108 28.97 24.76 2.10
N VAL A 109 28.71 25.45 3.20
CA VAL A 109 29.70 25.61 4.27
C VAL A 109 30.04 24.19 4.73
N SER A 110 31.16 23.64 4.25
CA SER A 110 31.68 22.32 4.64
C SER A 110 32.19 22.39 6.08
N ASN A 111 31.28 22.60 7.03
CA ASN A 111 31.54 22.50 8.45
C ASN A 111 31.32 21.04 8.89
N ILE A 112 31.86 20.71 10.07
CA ILE A 112 31.77 19.37 10.64
C ILE A 112 30.31 18.88 10.76
N HIS A 113 29.40 19.80 11.07
CA HIS A 113 27.97 19.52 11.25
C HIS A 113 27.30 19.06 9.95
N THR A 114 27.62 19.70 8.82
CA THR A 114 27.09 19.30 7.50
C THR A 114 27.51 17.87 7.14
N SER A 115 28.77 17.52 7.40
CA SER A 115 29.28 16.17 7.14
C SER A 115 28.60 15.12 8.04
N LYS A 116 28.44 15.43 9.34
CA LYS A 116 27.76 14.54 10.28
C LYS A 116 26.28 14.39 9.96
N TRP A 117 25.58 15.48 9.64
CA TRP A 117 24.18 15.45 9.21
C TRP A 117 23.97 14.46 8.07
N ARG A 118 24.82 14.52 7.03
CA ARG A 118 24.76 13.62 5.89
C ARG A 118 24.96 12.16 6.32
N VAL A 119 26.02 11.89 7.09
CA VAL A 119 26.32 10.53 7.59
C VAL A 119 25.18 9.98 8.44
N PHE A 120 24.62 10.77 9.36
CA PHE A 120 23.52 10.36 10.22
C PHE A 120 22.23 10.14 9.42
N THR A 121 21.96 11.00 8.43
CA THR A 121 20.81 10.85 7.55
C THR A 121 20.94 9.55 6.75
N ASP A 122 22.03 9.36 6.02
CA ASP A 122 22.24 8.18 5.16
C ASP A 122 22.25 6.89 5.98
N THR A 123 23.03 6.85 7.07
CA THR A 123 23.07 5.68 7.96
C THR A 123 21.70 5.44 8.60
N GLY A 124 20.97 6.49 8.95
CA GLY A 124 19.61 6.41 9.49
C GLY A 124 18.65 5.75 8.49
N ARG A 125 18.68 6.19 7.22
CA ARG A 125 17.89 5.57 6.13
C ARG A 125 18.24 4.10 5.96
N ASP A 126 19.52 3.75 5.98
CA ASP A 126 19.98 2.36 5.86
C ASP A 126 19.50 1.47 7.02
N ARG A 127 19.60 1.97 8.26
CA ARG A 127 19.10 1.26 9.44
C ARG A 127 17.58 1.09 9.39
N PHE A 128 16.87 2.11 8.94
CA PHE A 128 15.43 2.07 8.77
C PHE A 128 15.02 1.00 7.73
N MET A 129 15.69 0.93 6.59
CA MET A 129 15.47 -0.11 5.57
C MET A 129 15.79 -1.52 6.08
N GLN A 130 16.76 -1.67 6.97
CA GLN A 130 17.08 -2.93 7.64
C GLN A 130 16.10 -3.31 8.77
N GLY A 131 15.11 -2.46 9.07
CA GLY A 131 14.16 -2.66 10.16
C GLY A 131 14.75 -2.41 11.56
N LYS A 132 15.94 -1.82 11.66
CA LYS A 132 16.60 -1.45 12.93
C LYS A 132 16.08 -0.10 13.40
N MET A 133 14.85 -0.11 13.93
CA MET A 133 14.08 1.10 14.17
C MET A 133 14.69 2.00 15.25
N GLU A 134 15.18 1.44 16.36
CA GLU A 134 15.75 2.21 17.46
C GLU A 134 17.06 2.91 17.06
N ASP A 135 17.89 2.24 16.26
CA ASP A 135 19.12 2.83 15.73
C ASP A 135 18.81 3.95 14.74
N ALA A 136 17.83 3.74 13.85
CA ALA A 136 17.39 4.75 12.90
C ALA A 136 16.79 5.99 13.60
N GLU A 137 16.00 5.80 14.66
CA GLU A 137 15.43 6.90 15.45
C GLU A 137 16.54 7.77 16.06
N ARG A 138 17.55 7.16 16.70
CA ARG A 138 18.69 7.89 17.26
C ARG A 138 19.47 8.66 16.19
N LEU A 139 19.68 8.04 15.03
CA LEU A 139 20.41 8.65 13.92
C LEU A 139 19.64 9.84 13.32
N PHE A 140 18.33 9.72 13.13
CA PHE A 140 17.53 10.84 12.63
C PHE A 140 17.40 11.97 13.65
N GLN A 141 17.31 11.68 14.94
CA GLN A 141 17.38 12.71 15.99
C GLN A 141 18.73 13.45 15.97
N ALA A 142 19.83 12.71 15.84
CA ALA A 142 21.16 13.30 15.71
C ALA A 142 21.30 14.13 14.42
N ALA A 143 20.71 13.67 13.30
CA ALA A 143 20.67 14.43 12.06
C ALA A 143 19.94 15.77 12.24
N ILE A 144 18.77 15.80 12.89
CA ILE A 144 18.06 17.05 13.17
C ILE A 144 18.95 18.03 13.96
N GLN A 145 19.64 17.56 14.99
CA GLN A 145 20.53 18.39 15.80
C GLN A 145 21.68 18.97 14.97
N GLU A 146 22.38 18.12 14.21
CA GLU A 146 23.50 18.56 13.37
C GLU A 146 23.02 19.48 12.22
N ALA A 147 21.79 19.31 11.72
CA ALA A 147 21.23 20.24 10.74
C ALA A 147 21.02 21.64 11.34
N LYS A 148 20.44 21.70 12.54
CA LYS A 148 20.20 22.97 13.26
C LYS A 148 21.51 23.69 13.57
N GLU A 149 22.54 22.96 14.00
CA GLU A 149 23.87 23.52 14.30
C GLU A 149 24.63 23.93 13.03
N GLY A 150 24.55 23.14 11.97
CA GLY A 150 25.33 23.33 10.75
C GLY A 150 24.77 24.34 9.76
N PHE A 151 23.44 24.39 9.62
CA PHE A 151 22.74 25.21 8.63
C PHE A 151 21.83 26.28 9.26
N GLY A 152 21.38 26.06 10.50
CA GLY A 152 20.45 26.93 11.21
C GLY A 152 19.03 26.36 11.30
N GLU A 153 18.28 26.81 12.32
CA GLU A 153 16.95 26.29 12.68
C GLU A 153 15.89 26.35 11.56
N ARG A 154 16.05 27.26 10.60
CA ARG A 154 15.09 27.47 9.51
C ARG A 154 15.58 26.91 8.18
N ASP A 155 16.61 26.08 8.16
CA ASP A 155 17.16 25.58 6.91
C ASP A 155 16.38 24.35 6.37
N PRO A 156 16.21 24.20 5.05
CA PRO A 156 15.58 23.01 4.44
C PRO A 156 16.17 21.65 4.86
N HIS A 157 17.44 21.59 5.25
CA HIS A 157 18.05 20.35 5.78
C HIS A 157 17.44 19.93 7.12
N VAL A 158 17.01 20.89 7.95
CA VAL A 158 16.25 20.60 9.19
C VAL A 158 14.90 19.97 8.83
N ALA A 159 14.19 20.54 7.86
CA ALA A 159 12.90 19.99 7.40
C ALA A 159 13.05 18.56 6.83
N SER A 160 14.09 18.31 6.04
CA SER A 160 14.40 16.97 5.51
C SER A 160 14.63 15.96 6.64
N ALA A 161 15.43 16.32 7.65
CA ALA A 161 15.69 15.47 8.81
C ALA A 161 14.42 15.23 9.65
N CYS A 162 13.60 16.25 9.88
CA CYS A 162 12.30 16.12 10.54
C CYS A 162 11.36 15.17 9.79
N ASN A 163 11.28 15.28 8.45
CA ASN A 163 10.46 14.39 7.64
C ASN A 163 10.91 12.93 7.75
N ASN A 164 12.22 12.65 7.77
CA ASN A 164 12.73 11.29 7.93
C ASN A 164 12.36 10.68 9.29
N LEU A 165 12.50 11.45 10.39
CA LEU A 165 12.08 11.00 11.70
C LEU A 165 10.54 10.83 11.79
N ALA A 166 9.78 11.71 11.14
CA ALA A 166 8.33 11.60 11.06
C ALA A 166 7.88 10.31 10.34
N GLU A 167 8.52 9.97 9.21
CA GLU A 167 8.26 8.73 8.48
C GLU A 167 8.55 7.48 9.33
N LEU A 168 9.66 7.50 10.10
CA LEU A 168 9.97 6.43 11.03
C LEU A 168 8.84 6.24 12.05
N TYR A 169 8.39 7.31 12.69
CA TYR A 169 7.28 7.25 13.65
C TYR A 169 5.95 6.87 13.00
N ARG A 170 5.70 7.28 11.75
CA ARG A 170 4.52 6.85 10.99
C ARG A 170 4.52 5.35 10.76
N VAL A 171 5.66 4.76 10.38
CA VAL A 171 5.81 3.30 10.17
C VAL A 171 5.66 2.54 11.49
N GLN A 172 6.18 3.06 12.60
CA GLN A 172 5.95 2.52 13.94
C GLN A 172 4.53 2.77 14.48
N LYS A 173 3.70 3.53 13.75
CA LYS A 173 2.35 3.96 14.17
C LYS A 173 2.33 4.81 15.46
N VAL A 174 3.43 5.50 15.76
CA VAL A 174 3.54 6.45 16.87
C VAL A 174 3.14 7.84 16.36
N PHE A 175 1.85 7.98 16.02
CA PHE A 175 1.36 9.14 15.27
C PHE A 175 1.49 10.48 16.02
N ASP A 176 1.39 10.46 17.35
CA ASP A 176 1.51 11.67 18.19
C ASP A 176 2.90 12.30 18.11
N LYS A 177 3.95 11.51 17.84
CA LYS A 177 5.31 12.01 17.61
C LYS A 177 5.54 12.42 16.14
N ALA A 178 4.86 11.80 15.20
CA ALA A 178 5.04 12.06 13.77
C ALA A 178 4.36 13.37 13.31
N GLU A 179 3.13 13.64 13.73
CA GLU A 179 2.37 14.85 13.33
C GLU A 179 3.16 16.16 13.55
N PRO A 180 3.74 16.43 14.73
CA PRO A 180 4.49 17.68 14.94
C PRO A 180 5.72 17.80 14.04
N LEU A 181 6.40 16.70 13.72
CA LEU A 181 7.59 16.73 12.87
C LEU A 181 7.25 17.01 11.40
N TYR A 182 6.17 16.44 10.87
CA TYR A 182 5.70 16.81 9.52
C TYR A 182 5.27 18.27 9.46
N LEU A 183 4.58 18.78 10.48
CA LEU A 183 4.16 20.18 10.54
C LEU A 183 5.37 21.12 10.65
N GLU A 184 6.38 20.76 11.45
CA GLU A 184 7.65 21.50 11.54
C GLU A 184 8.37 21.52 10.20
N ALA A 185 8.45 20.39 9.50
CA ALA A 185 9.08 20.32 8.17
C ALA A 185 8.38 21.23 7.15
N VAL A 186 7.03 21.22 7.10
CA VAL A 186 6.27 22.13 6.22
C VAL A 186 6.54 23.59 6.59
N LYS A 187 6.46 23.94 7.88
CA LYS A 187 6.69 25.31 8.36
C LYS A 187 8.09 25.82 8.03
N VAL A 188 9.12 25.01 8.28
CA VAL A 188 10.52 25.39 7.99
C VAL A 188 10.71 25.65 6.49
N LEU A 189 10.16 24.79 5.62
CA LEU A 189 10.25 24.97 4.17
C LEU A 189 9.49 26.22 3.69
N GLU A 190 8.32 26.49 4.25
CA GLU A 190 7.55 27.70 3.93
C GLU A 190 8.28 28.98 4.33
N GLU A 191 8.88 29.01 5.51
CA GLU A 191 9.63 30.17 6.01
C GLU A 191 10.93 30.41 5.24
N SER A 192 11.59 29.35 4.78
CA SER A 192 12.90 29.43 4.10
C SER A 192 12.81 29.64 2.60
N LEU A 193 11.81 29.06 1.95
CA LEU A 193 11.74 28.96 0.48
C LEU A 193 10.47 29.59 -0.10
N GLY A 194 9.51 29.91 0.76
CA GLY A 194 8.21 30.44 0.38
C GLY A 194 7.15 29.35 0.18
N LEU A 195 5.88 29.78 0.26
CA LEU A 195 4.70 28.93 0.34
C LEU A 195 4.45 28.02 -0.87
N GLU A 196 5.14 28.26 -1.98
CA GLU A 196 4.89 27.63 -3.27
C GLU A 196 6.14 26.98 -3.87
N ASP A 197 7.19 26.78 -3.07
CA ASP A 197 8.35 25.97 -3.45
C ASP A 197 7.93 24.49 -3.59
N ILE A 198 8.55 23.78 -4.53
CA ILE A 198 8.22 22.38 -4.80
C ILE A 198 8.44 21.47 -3.59
N ARG A 199 9.41 21.78 -2.72
CA ARG A 199 9.69 21.04 -1.49
C ARG A 199 8.57 21.20 -0.47
N VAL A 200 7.91 22.35 -0.40
CA VAL A 200 6.66 22.52 0.38
C VAL A 200 5.57 21.59 -0.17
N GLY A 201 5.44 21.51 -1.50
CA GLY A 201 4.52 20.57 -2.15
C GLY A 201 4.82 19.09 -1.81
N ALA A 202 6.09 18.70 -1.74
CA ALA A 202 6.49 17.36 -1.33
C ALA A 202 6.19 17.09 0.16
N ALA A 203 6.54 18.00 1.06
CA ALA A 203 6.26 17.87 2.49
C ALA A 203 4.74 17.81 2.79
N LEU A 204 3.93 18.62 2.10
CA LEU A 204 2.47 18.56 2.19
C LEU A 204 1.90 17.24 1.67
N HIS A 205 2.48 16.68 0.60
CA HIS A 205 2.09 15.36 0.11
C HIS A 205 2.32 14.29 1.19
N ASN A 206 3.50 14.28 1.83
CA ASN A 206 3.82 13.33 2.90
C ASN A 206 2.90 13.50 4.12
N LEU A 207 2.61 14.75 4.50
CA LEU A 207 1.63 15.06 5.55
C LEU A 207 0.22 14.55 5.17
N GLY A 208 -0.17 14.65 3.90
CA GLY A 208 -1.41 14.07 3.39
C GLY A 208 -1.44 12.54 3.51
N GLN A 209 -0.33 11.87 3.19
CA GLN A 209 -0.19 10.42 3.35
C GLN A 209 -0.29 10.00 4.82
N PHE A 210 0.38 10.75 5.70
CA PHE A 210 0.30 10.57 7.15
C PHE A 210 -1.14 10.65 7.66
N TYR A 211 -1.93 11.64 7.23
CA TYR A 211 -3.33 11.77 7.62
C TYR A 211 -4.23 10.69 7.03
N LEU A 212 -3.99 10.28 5.78
CA LEU A 212 -4.74 9.21 5.13
C LEU A 212 -4.58 7.87 5.87
N VAL A 213 -3.36 7.52 6.31
CA VAL A 213 -3.10 6.30 7.10
C VAL A 213 -3.89 6.28 8.42
N GLN A 214 -4.19 7.45 8.98
CA GLN A 214 -4.99 7.60 10.20
C GLN A 214 -6.50 7.78 9.94
N GLN A 215 -6.95 7.70 8.69
CA GLN A 215 -8.34 8.00 8.31
C GLN A 215 -8.79 9.43 8.67
N LYS A 216 -7.84 10.37 8.83
CA LYS A 216 -8.13 11.80 9.02
C LYS A 216 -8.38 12.43 7.63
N LEU A 217 -9.46 12.03 6.97
CA LEU A 217 -9.71 12.26 5.54
C LEU A 217 -9.77 13.74 5.16
N ASP A 218 -10.43 14.59 5.96
CA ASP A 218 -10.52 16.03 5.67
C ASP A 218 -9.15 16.71 5.70
N LYS A 219 -8.32 16.39 6.70
CA LYS A 219 -6.95 16.89 6.80
C LYS A 219 -6.09 16.40 5.63
N ALA A 220 -6.22 15.14 5.24
CA ALA A 220 -5.51 14.58 4.08
C ALA A 220 -5.92 15.31 2.78
N CYS A 221 -7.22 15.57 2.60
CA CYS A 221 -7.75 16.28 1.44
C CYS A 221 -7.11 17.67 1.30
N VAL A 222 -7.13 18.46 2.38
CA VAL A 222 -6.53 19.81 2.41
C VAL A 222 -5.03 19.77 2.06
N SER A 223 -4.27 18.84 2.68
CA SER A 223 -2.84 18.71 2.41
C SER A 223 -2.56 18.36 0.94
N TYR A 224 -3.29 17.39 0.37
CA TYR A 224 -3.10 16.98 -1.01
C TYR A 224 -3.57 18.02 -2.01
N GLU A 225 -4.68 18.73 -1.78
CA GLU A 225 -5.14 19.81 -2.66
C GLU A 225 -4.08 20.92 -2.77
N ARG A 226 -3.47 21.29 -1.64
CA ARG A 226 -2.41 22.28 -1.62
C ARG A 226 -1.13 21.77 -2.31
N ALA A 227 -0.71 20.54 -2.02
CA ALA A 227 0.41 19.90 -2.70
C ALA A 227 0.19 19.82 -4.22
N LEU A 228 -1.02 19.46 -4.64
CA LEU A 228 -1.41 19.33 -6.05
C LEU A 228 -1.34 20.67 -6.77
N LYS A 229 -1.81 21.75 -6.15
CA LYS A 229 -1.73 23.11 -6.69
C LYS A 229 -0.27 23.54 -6.93
N ILE A 230 0.61 23.33 -5.95
CA ILE A 230 2.03 23.67 -6.06
C ILE A 230 2.70 22.85 -7.16
N LYS A 231 2.52 21.52 -7.13
CA LYS A 231 3.11 20.61 -8.13
C LYS A 231 2.62 20.91 -9.54
N ARG A 232 1.34 21.22 -9.74
CA ARG A 232 0.80 21.66 -11.05
C ARG A 232 1.55 22.86 -11.58
N ARG A 233 1.72 23.88 -10.72
CA ARG A 233 2.33 25.15 -11.12
C ARG A 233 3.82 25.01 -11.43
N VAL A 234 4.56 24.25 -10.61
CA VAL A 234 6.03 24.18 -10.68
C VAL A 234 6.52 23.09 -11.64
N LEU A 235 5.88 21.93 -11.64
CA LEU A 235 6.30 20.77 -12.46
C LEU A 235 5.53 20.66 -13.78
N GLY A 236 4.31 21.19 -13.84
CA GLY A 236 3.39 21.01 -14.96
C GLY A 236 2.49 19.77 -14.83
N GLU A 237 1.47 19.70 -15.68
CA GLU A 237 0.41 18.68 -15.62
C GLU A 237 0.84 17.30 -16.11
N GLY A 238 1.93 17.22 -16.87
CA GLY A 238 2.49 15.96 -17.37
C GLY A 238 3.45 15.26 -16.40
N HIS A 239 3.72 15.82 -15.22
CA HIS A 239 4.74 15.28 -14.32
C HIS A 239 4.22 14.12 -13.46
N THR A 240 5.05 13.10 -13.23
CA THR A 240 4.71 11.89 -12.46
C THR A 240 4.38 12.18 -10.99
N ASP A 241 5.13 13.07 -10.32
CA ASP A 241 4.82 13.53 -8.95
C ASP A 241 3.49 14.27 -8.81
N TYR A 242 3.09 15.00 -9.86
CA TYR A 242 1.77 15.62 -9.93
C TYR A 242 0.72 14.52 -10.03
N ALA A 243 0.89 13.56 -10.94
CA ALA A 243 0.03 12.39 -11.07
C ALA A 243 -0.07 11.56 -9.77
N ASP A 244 1.01 11.42 -9.01
CA ASP A 244 0.97 10.69 -7.74
C ASP A 244 0.14 11.40 -6.68
N THR A 245 0.21 12.73 -6.63
CA THR A 245 -0.65 13.51 -5.74
C THR A 245 -2.12 13.43 -6.18
N MET A 246 -2.40 13.40 -7.48
CA MET A 246 -3.76 13.16 -8.00
C MET A 246 -4.32 11.80 -7.56
N TYR A 247 -3.51 10.73 -7.63
CA TYR A 247 -3.94 9.40 -7.22
C TYR A 247 -4.32 9.35 -5.73
N HIS A 248 -3.47 9.93 -4.88
CA HIS A 248 -3.74 9.96 -3.45
C HIS A 248 -4.92 10.86 -3.07
N LEU A 249 -5.06 12.02 -3.73
CA LEU A 249 -6.25 12.86 -3.56
C LEU A 249 -7.51 12.12 -4.03
N GLY A 250 -7.47 11.46 -5.19
CA GLY A 250 -8.56 10.63 -5.70
C GLY A 250 -8.95 9.52 -4.72
N THR A 251 -7.97 8.88 -4.08
CA THR A 251 -8.21 7.89 -3.00
C THR A 251 -8.96 8.52 -1.81
N VAL A 252 -8.53 9.68 -1.34
CA VAL A 252 -9.23 10.42 -0.26
C VAL A 252 -10.65 10.78 -0.67
N LEU A 253 -10.85 11.30 -1.88
CA LEU A 253 -12.17 11.66 -2.40
C LEU A 253 -13.10 10.44 -2.50
N HIS A 254 -12.58 9.28 -2.88
CA HIS A 254 -13.37 8.03 -2.88
C HIS A 254 -13.89 7.70 -1.48
N LEU A 255 -13.02 7.77 -0.48
CA LEU A 255 -13.36 7.48 0.92
C LEU A 255 -14.34 8.50 1.51
N LEU A 256 -14.31 9.75 1.02
CA LEU A 256 -15.29 10.79 1.36
C LEU A 256 -16.62 10.67 0.59
N GLY A 257 -16.78 9.65 -0.29
CA GLY A 257 -17.99 9.46 -1.09
C GLY A 257 -18.08 10.33 -2.34
N LYS A 258 -17.04 11.10 -2.68
CA LYS A 258 -16.95 11.94 -3.88
C LYS A 258 -16.46 11.11 -5.08
N GLY A 259 -17.27 10.12 -5.48
CA GLY A 259 -16.87 9.09 -6.44
C GLY A 259 -16.51 9.60 -7.85
N LYS A 260 -17.23 10.61 -8.37
CA LYS A 260 -16.96 11.16 -9.71
C LYS A 260 -15.62 11.88 -9.78
N ASP A 261 -15.35 12.76 -8.80
CA ASP A 261 -14.09 13.52 -8.73
C ASP A 261 -12.90 12.58 -8.49
N SER A 262 -13.10 11.55 -7.66
CA SER A 262 -12.13 10.49 -7.42
C SER A 262 -11.73 9.76 -8.71
N GLU A 263 -12.71 9.30 -9.48
CA GLU A 263 -12.50 8.58 -10.72
C GLU A 263 -11.71 9.42 -11.72
N ALA A 264 -12.10 10.69 -11.91
CA ALA A 264 -11.44 11.60 -12.82
C ALA A 264 -9.94 11.77 -12.47
N LEU A 265 -9.63 12.04 -11.20
CA LEU A 265 -8.24 12.19 -10.76
C LEU A 265 -7.40 10.92 -10.94
N ILE A 266 -7.98 9.75 -10.64
CA ILE A 266 -7.25 8.47 -10.77
C ILE A 266 -7.03 8.14 -12.26
N GLN A 267 -8.01 8.39 -13.12
CA GLN A 267 -7.87 8.18 -14.57
C GLN A 267 -6.81 9.10 -15.17
N ASP A 268 -6.82 10.39 -14.85
CA ASP A 268 -5.83 11.34 -15.34
C ASP A 268 -4.43 11.00 -14.81
N SER A 269 -4.34 10.57 -13.54
CA SER A 269 -3.11 10.07 -12.94
C SER A 269 -2.52 8.86 -13.68
N ILE A 270 -3.38 7.94 -14.14
CA ILE A 270 -2.95 6.80 -14.97
C ILE A 270 -2.52 7.26 -16.35
N ARG A 271 -3.28 8.17 -16.98
CA ARG A 271 -2.96 8.71 -18.30
C ARG A 271 -1.58 9.37 -18.33
N ILE A 272 -1.26 10.18 -17.33
CA ILE A 272 0.06 10.81 -17.21
C ILE A 272 1.17 9.75 -17.13
N LEU A 273 1.00 8.67 -16.36
CA LEU A 273 2.00 7.59 -16.34
C LEU A 273 2.16 6.92 -17.70
N GLU A 274 1.05 6.69 -18.41
CA GLU A 274 1.09 6.08 -19.75
C GLU A 274 1.79 6.98 -20.77
N ASP A 275 1.49 8.27 -20.76
CA ASP A 275 2.10 9.27 -21.64
C ASP A 275 3.61 9.44 -21.37
N ASN A 276 4.06 9.22 -20.12
CA ASN A 276 5.48 9.22 -19.75
C ASN A 276 6.18 7.87 -19.99
N GLY A 277 5.56 6.92 -20.69
CA GLY A 277 6.13 5.60 -20.96
C GLY A 277 6.21 4.69 -19.72
N GLN A 278 5.55 5.05 -18.62
CA GLN A 278 5.46 4.27 -17.39
C GLN A 278 4.17 3.43 -17.33
N GLY A 279 3.55 3.19 -18.48
CA GLY A 279 2.27 2.49 -18.58
C GLY A 279 2.32 1.05 -18.05
N GLU A 280 3.46 0.38 -18.14
CA GLU A 280 3.66 -0.99 -17.64
C GLU A 280 4.27 -1.02 -16.23
N SER A 281 4.53 0.15 -15.62
CA SER A 281 5.11 0.21 -14.28
C SER A 281 4.20 -0.41 -13.24
N VAL A 282 4.80 -0.96 -12.18
CA VAL A 282 4.07 -1.49 -11.01
C VAL A 282 3.14 -0.42 -10.41
N ILE A 283 3.54 0.86 -10.48
CA ILE A 283 2.74 1.99 -10.02
C ILE A 283 1.48 2.13 -10.86
N CYS A 284 1.59 2.14 -12.19
CA CYS A 284 0.44 2.22 -13.10
C CYS A 284 -0.52 1.05 -12.88
N ILE A 285 0.01 -0.18 -12.80
CA ILE A 285 -0.80 -1.38 -12.54
C ILE A 285 -1.53 -1.29 -11.18
N ARG A 286 -0.89 -0.76 -10.14
CA ARG A 286 -1.52 -0.54 -8.83
C ARG A 286 -2.69 0.44 -8.93
N ARG A 287 -2.51 1.57 -9.64
CA ARG A 287 -3.57 2.57 -9.86
C ARG A 287 -4.73 1.99 -10.67
N LEU A 288 -4.45 1.21 -11.72
CA LEU A 288 -5.46 0.49 -12.50
C LEU A 288 -6.24 -0.51 -11.65
N ARG A 289 -5.57 -1.30 -10.81
CA ARG A 289 -6.23 -2.24 -9.88
C ARG A 289 -7.17 -1.51 -8.93
N TYR A 290 -6.74 -0.37 -8.39
CA TYR A 290 -7.58 0.44 -7.51
C TYR A 290 -8.81 0.99 -8.25
N LEU A 291 -8.64 1.48 -9.48
CA LEU A 291 -9.74 1.93 -10.32
C LEU A 291 -10.74 0.80 -10.63
N ALA A 292 -10.25 -0.41 -10.94
CA ALA A 292 -11.10 -1.59 -11.14
C ALA A 292 -11.94 -1.89 -9.89
N GLN A 293 -11.35 -1.82 -8.69
CA GLN A 293 -12.07 -2.03 -7.44
C GLN A 293 -13.16 -0.98 -7.22
N ILE A 294 -12.91 0.28 -7.55
CA ILE A 294 -13.93 1.35 -7.49
C ILE A 294 -15.11 0.99 -8.40
N TYR A 295 -14.86 0.52 -9.62
CA TYR A 295 -15.92 0.13 -10.55
C TYR A 295 -16.70 -1.11 -10.10
N ILE A 296 -16.03 -2.13 -9.56
CA ILE A 296 -16.70 -3.31 -9.00
C ILE A 296 -17.64 -2.90 -7.87
N LYS A 297 -17.17 -2.08 -6.92
CA LYS A 297 -17.99 -1.59 -5.81
C LYS A 297 -19.16 -0.70 -6.24
N SER A 298 -19.00 0.00 -7.36
CA SER A 298 -20.04 0.86 -7.94
C SER A 298 -20.97 0.13 -8.90
N SER A 299 -20.90 -1.22 -8.96
CA SER A 299 -21.67 -2.07 -9.87
C SER A 299 -21.50 -1.72 -11.36
N ARG A 300 -20.37 -1.11 -11.74
CA ARG A 300 -20.01 -0.77 -13.13
C ARG A 300 -19.17 -1.89 -13.74
N ALA A 301 -19.81 -3.03 -13.93
CA ALA A 301 -19.19 -4.29 -14.38
C ALA A 301 -18.38 -4.15 -15.68
N GLU A 302 -18.94 -3.50 -16.70
CA GLU A 302 -18.27 -3.29 -17.99
C GLU A 302 -16.98 -2.46 -17.87
N ALA A 303 -17.03 -1.37 -17.10
CA ALA A 303 -15.85 -0.52 -16.87
C ALA A 303 -14.77 -1.28 -16.08
N ALA A 304 -15.16 -2.05 -15.05
CA ALA A 304 -14.25 -2.91 -14.30
C ALA A 304 -13.58 -3.95 -15.21
N MET A 305 -14.36 -4.62 -16.07
CA MET A 305 -13.86 -5.62 -17.01
C MET A 305 -12.83 -5.02 -17.97
N ASN A 306 -13.10 -3.84 -18.54
CA ASN A 306 -12.16 -3.16 -19.43
C ASN A 306 -10.82 -2.86 -18.75
N ILE A 307 -10.86 -2.40 -17.49
CA ILE A 307 -9.63 -2.18 -16.71
C ILE A 307 -8.91 -3.50 -16.42
N GLN A 308 -9.63 -4.57 -16.07
CA GLN A 308 -9.02 -5.89 -15.82
C GLN A 308 -8.36 -6.47 -17.07
N ARG A 309 -8.99 -6.33 -18.25
CA ARG A 309 -8.37 -6.70 -19.54
C ARG A 309 -7.09 -5.92 -19.80
N LYS A 310 -7.12 -4.60 -19.55
CA LYS A 310 -5.93 -3.72 -19.69
C LYS A 310 -4.80 -4.13 -18.75
N ILE A 311 -5.12 -4.49 -17.50
CA ILE A 311 -4.13 -5.01 -16.54
C ILE A 311 -3.53 -6.32 -17.05
N LEU A 312 -4.37 -7.29 -17.44
CA LEU A 312 -3.89 -8.58 -17.93
C LEU A 312 -2.97 -8.41 -19.15
N GLN A 313 -3.36 -7.61 -20.13
CA GLN A 313 -2.55 -7.34 -21.31
C GLN A 313 -1.16 -6.79 -20.95
N LYS A 314 -1.09 -5.81 -20.04
CA LYS A 314 0.20 -5.24 -19.59
C LYS A 314 1.06 -6.25 -18.83
N MET A 315 0.45 -7.10 -18.01
CA MET A 315 1.15 -8.17 -17.28
C MET A 315 1.67 -9.27 -18.22
N GLU A 316 0.88 -9.64 -19.22
CA GLU A 316 1.30 -10.59 -20.27
C GLU A 316 2.51 -10.07 -21.05
N LEU A 317 2.49 -8.80 -21.45
CA LEU A 317 3.59 -8.16 -22.18
C LEU A 317 4.88 -8.08 -21.36
N THR A 318 4.79 -7.78 -20.07
CA THR A 318 5.97 -7.56 -19.21
C THR A 318 6.54 -8.82 -18.60
N LYS A 319 5.69 -9.74 -18.13
CA LYS A 319 6.10 -10.91 -17.33
C LYS A 319 5.75 -12.23 -17.98
N GLY A 320 4.86 -12.23 -18.96
CA GLY A 320 4.35 -13.45 -19.59
C GLY A 320 3.54 -14.33 -18.64
N TRP A 321 3.04 -15.45 -19.16
CA TRP A 321 2.22 -16.42 -18.40
C TRP A 321 3.01 -17.26 -17.38
N ASN A 322 4.33 -17.19 -17.44
CA ASN A 322 5.22 -17.86 -16.48
C ASN A 322 5.43 -17.05 -15.20
N SER A 323 4.66 -15.97 -14.99
CA SER A 323 4.68 -15.20 -13.76
C SER A 323 3.38 -15.40 -12.98
N LEU A 324 3.52 -15.68 -11.69
CA LEU A 324 2.38 -15.76 -10.77
C LEU A 324 1.57 -14.46 -10.78
N GLU A 325 2.20 -13.31 -11.00
CA GLU A 325 1.49 -12.03 -11.04
C GLU A 325 0.56 -11.89 -12.26
N THR A 326 0.96 -12.43 -13.42
CA THR A 326 0.12 -12.48 -14.61
C THR A 326 -1.07 -13.42 -14.39
N VAL A 327 -0.83 -14.55 -13.74
CA VAL A 327 -1.90 -15.49 -13.35
C VAL A 327 -2.90 -14.83 -12.40
N ILE A 328 -2.43 -14.09 -11.39
CA ILE A 328 -3.30 -13.35 -10.46
C ILE A 328 -4.11 -12.28 -11.20
N ALA A 329 -3.51 -11.57 -12.17
CA ALA A 329 -4.25 -10.62 -13.00
C ALA A 329 -5.35 -11.28 -13.84
N ALA A 330 -5.06 -12.45 -14.43
CA ALA A 330 -6.04 -13.24 -15.17
C ALA A 330 -7.18 -13.76 -14.28
N GLU A 331 -6.88 -14.20 -13.05
CA GLU A 331 -7.91 -14.57 -12.08
C GLU A 331 -8.81 -13.38 -11.72
N GLY A 332 -8.25 -12.18 -11.55
CA GLY A 332 -9.01 -10.96 -11.31
C GLY A 332 -10.00 -10.64 -12.46
N LEU A 333 -9.57 -10.84 -13.70
CA LEU A 333 -10.44 -10.72 -14.88
C LEU A 333 -11.51 -11.82 -14.89
N ALA A 334 -11.15 -13.07 -14.63
CA ALA A 334 -12.08 -14.20 -14.64
C ALA A 334 -13.20 -14.04 -13.59
N LEU A 335 -12.85 -13.60 -12.38
CA LEU A 335 -13.82 -13.29 -11.33
C LEU A 335 -14.77 -12.15 -11.74
N THR A 336 -14.23 -11.13 -12.41
CA THR A 336 -15.04 -10.01 -12.92
C THR A 336 -16.00 -10.53 -14.00
N LEU A 337 -15.52 -11.29 -14.98
CA LEU A 337 -16.33 -11.92 -16.04
C LEU A 337 -17.45 -12.80 -15.48
N GLN A 338 -17.14 -13.59 -14.45
CA GLN A 338 -18.14 -14.41 -13.76
C GLN A 338 -19.24 -13.56 -13.14
N SER A 339 -18.89 -12.41 -12.53
CA SER A 339 -19.87 -11.48 -11.96
C SER A 339 -20.77 -10.80 -13.01
N VAL A 340 -20.29 -10.65 -14.25
CA VAL A 340 -21.07 -10.11 -15.38
C VAL A 340 -21.96 -11.18 -16.05
N GLY A 341 -21.74 -12.46 -15.76
CA GLY A 341 -22.48 -13.56 -16.37
C GLY A 341 -21.84 -14.15 -17.63
N SER A 342 -20.62 -13.72 -17.98
CA SER A 342 -19.82 -14.28 -19.09
C SER A 342 -19.11 -15.57 -18.67
N SER A 343 -19.89 -16.60 -18.30
CA SER A 343 -19.38 -17.81 -17.65
C SER A 343 -18.39 -18.61 -18.50
N ARG A 344 -18.56 -18.62 -19.82
CA ARG A 344 -17.68 -19.36 -20.73
C ARG A 344 -16.27 -18.77 -20.76
N GLU A 345 -16.14 -17.46 -21.00
CA GLU A 345 -14.83 -16.79 -21.05
C GLU A 345 -14.14 -16.84 -19.69
N ALA A 346 -14.91 -16.69 -18.60
CA ALA A 346 -14.39 -16.85 -17.24
C ALA A 346 -13.81 -18.26 -17.01
N GLN A 347 -14.54 -19.31 -17.44
CA GLN A 347 -14.09 -20.69 -17.31
C GLN A 347 -12.80 -20.96 -18.11
N GLU A 348 -12.76 -20.55 -19.37
CA GLU A 348 -11.57 -20.70 -20.23
C GLU A 348 -10.34 -20.01 -19.60
N LEU A 349 -10.54 -18.84 -18.98
CA LEU A 349 -9.47 -18.11 -18.30
C LEU A 349 -9.03 -18.81 -17.01
N PHE A 350 -9.96 -19.34 -16.20
CA PHE A 350 -9.62 -20.13 -15.01
C PHE A 350 -8.85 -21.40 -15.35
N GLU A 351 -9.21 -22.10 -16.43
CA GLU A 351 -8.49 -23.28 -16.91
C GLU A 351 -7.05 -22.93 -17.32
N ARG A 352 -6.84 -21.79 -18.01
CA ARG A 352 -5.50 -21.25 -18.30
C ARG A 352 -4.72 -20.95 -17.02
N CYS A 353 -5.34 -20.30 -16.03
CA CYS A 353 -4.70 -20.00 -14.75
C CYS A 353 -4.28 -21.29 -14.01
N LEU A 354 -5.15 -22.30 -13.97
CA LEU A 354 -4.86 -23.59 -13.34
C LEU A 354 -3.68 -24.29 -14.03
N HIS A 355 -3.65 -24.29 -15.37
CA HIS A 355 -2.54 -24.84 -16.13
C HIS A 355 -1.23 -24.12 -15.83
N ALA A 356 -1.22 -22.78 -15.85
CA ALA A 356 -0.05 -21.97 -15.55
C ALA A 356 0.47 -22.22 -14.11
N ARG A 357 -0.42 -22.28 -13.11
CA ARG A 357 -0.04 -22.62 -11.72
C ARG A 357 0.61 -23.99 -11.59
N LYS A 358 0.06 -25.01 -12.27
CA LYS A 358 0.65 -26.36 -12.28
C LYS A 358 2.08 -26.33 -12.84
N MET A 359 2.32 -25.59 -13.92
CA MET A 359 3.66 -25.47 -14.51
C MET A 359 4.64 -24.72 -13.60
N LEU A 360 4.17 -23.70 -12.87
CA LEU A 360 5.00 -22.89 -11.99
C LEU A 360 5.31 -23.55 -10.64
N LEU A 361 4.35 -24.26 -10.06
CA LEU A 361 4.45 -24.84 -8.71
C LEU A 361 4.96 -26.28 -8.70
N SER A 362 4.94 -26.98 -9.84
CA SER A 362 5.36 -28.39 -9.95
C SER A 362 6.86 -28.63 -9.82
N LYS A 363 7.70 -27.59 -9.71
CA LYS A 363 9.14 -27.79 -9.48
C LYS A 363 9.54 -27.96 -8.02
N ASP A 364 8.77 -27.51 -7.01
CA ASP A 364 9.12 -27.76 -5.59
C ASP A 364 7.99 -27.53 -4.55
N HIS A 365 6.73 -27.28 -4.92
CA HIS A 365 5.68 -27.00 -3.93
C HIS A 365 4.46 -27.92 -4.02
N ILE A 366 4.45 -28.88 -3.10
CA ILE A 366 3.25 -29.62 -2.68
C ILE A 366 2.30 -28.62 -2.04
N GLN A 367 1.32 -28.14 -2.79
CA GLN A 367 -0.05 -27.92 -2.29
C GLN A 367 -1.04 -28.22 -3.43
N PHE A 368 -1.33 -29.51 -3.58
CA PHE A 368 -2.60 -29.97 -4.15
C PHE A 368 -3.50 -30.32 -2.97
N VAL A 369 -4.52 -29.50 -2.68
CA VAL A 369 -5.88 -29.93 -2.31
C VAL A 369 -6.85 -28.84 -2.74
#